data_AF-A0A5F4VVW0-F1
#
_entry.id   AF-A0A5F4VVW0-F1
#
_cell.length_a   1.000
_cell.length_b   1.000
_cell.length_c   1.000
_cell.angle_alpha   90.00
_cell.angle_beta   90.00
_cell.angle_gamma   90.00
#
_symmetry.space_group_name_H-M   'P 1'
#
loop_
_entity.id
_entity.type
_entity.pdbx_description
1 polymer ?
#
loop_
_entity_poly.entity_id
_entity_poly.type
_entity_poly.pdbx_seq_one_letter_code
_entity_poly.pdbx_strand_id
1 'polypeptide(L)'
;EVQLVQSGAEVKRPGESLKISCRASGYSFNSYWISWVRQMPGKGLEWMGRIYPGHITISADKSSNTAHLQWSSLKASDAAMYYCARDTV
;
A
#
# COMPACT_ATOMS: atom_id res chain seq x y z
N GLU A 1 -7.61 -12.15 -15.67
CA GLU A 1 -7.49 -10.69 -15.53
C GLU A 1 -6.71 -10.39 -14.25
N VAL A 2 -5.81 -9.39 -14.26
CA VAL A 2 -5.01 -9.00 -13.08
C VAL A 2 -5.63 -7.79 -12.42
N GLN A 3 -5.85 -7.84 -11.10
CA GLN A 3 -6.40 -6.70 -10.36
C GLN A 3 -5.66 -6.49 -9.03
N LEU A 4 -5.56 -5.22 -8.64
CA LEU A 4 -5.11 -4.77 -7.32
C LEU A 4 -6.30 -4.13 -6.61
N VAL A 5 -6.72 -4.70 -5.49
CA VAL A 5 -7.88 -4.25 -4.73
C VAL A 5 -7.41 -3.66 -3.41
N GLN A 6 -7.62 -2.35 -3.25
CA GLN A 6 -7.26 -1.64 -2.02
C GLN A 6 -8.42 -1.60 -1.02
N SER A 7 -8.09 -1.47 0.27
CA SER A 7 -9.05 -1.06 1.29
C SER A 7 -9.66 0.30 0.93
N GLY A 8 -10.91 0.53 1.36
CA GLY A 8 -11.61 1.77 1.12
C GLY A 8 -10.94 3.00 1.75
N ALA A 9 -11.44 4.17 1.38
CA ALA A 9 -11.00 5.43 1.98
C ALA A 9 -11.37 5.48 3.46
N GLU A 10 -10.42 5.87 4.31
CA GLU A 10 -10.62 6.02 5.75
C GLU A 10 -10.24 7.44 6.19
N VAL A 11 -11.08 8.04 7.05
CA VAL A 11 -10.80 9.31 7.71
C VAL A 11 -10.55 9.03 9.19
N LYS A 12 -9.37 9.41 9.69
CA LYS A 12 -8.91 9.16 11.05
C LYS A 12 -8.39 10.45 11.68
N ARG A 13 -8.39 10.51 13.01
CA ARG A 13 -7.84 11.64 13.76
C ARG A 13 -6.32 11.54 13.84
N PRO A 14 -5.61 12.68 13.94
CA PRO A 14 -4.17 12.66 14.26
C PRO A 14 -3.90 11.87 15.55
N GLY A 15 -2.85 11.07 15.55
CA GLY A 15 -2.48 10.19 16.66
C GLY A 15 -3.07 8.77 16.58
N GLU A 16 -4.10 8.54 15.76
CA GLU A 16 -4.66 7.20 15.56
C GLU A 16 -3.78 6.34 14.66
N SER A 17 -3.92 5.02 14.80
CA SER A 17 -3.32 4.07 13.88
C SER A 17 -4.24 3.83 12.68
N LEU A 18 -3.62 3.58 11.52
CA LEU A 18 -4.31 3.25 10.29
C LEU A 18 -3.56 2.12 9.60
N LYS A 19 -4.28 1.19 9.01
CA LYS A 19 -3.70 0.11 8.20
C LYS A 19 -4.52 -0.02 6.93
N ILE A 20 -3.92 0.35 5.80
CA ILE A 20 -4.52 0.10 4.49
C ILE A 20 -3.98 -1.21 3.91
N SER A 21 -4.79 -1.87 3.10
CA SER A 21 -4.43 -3.14 2.45
C SER A 21 -4.49 -3.01 0.94
N CYS A 22 -3.69 -3.82 0.25
CA CYS A 22 -3.74 -4.00 -1.19
C CYS A 22 -3.61 -5.48 -1.51
N ARG A 23 -4.70 -6.08 -2.00
CA ARG A 23 -4.78 -7.49 -2.37
C ARG A 23 -4.64 -7.66 -3.87
N ALA A 24 -3.73 -8.53 -4.30
CA ALA A 24 -3.64 -8.93 -5.69
C ALA A 24 -4.57 -10.10 -6.01
N SER A 25 -5.22 -10.04 -7.17
CA SER A 25 -5.93 -11.15 -7.78
C SER A 25 -5.46 -11.37 -9.22
N GLY A 26 -5.55 -12.62 -9.69
CA GLY A 26 -5.16 -12.97 -11.06
C GLY A 26 -3.66 -13.13 -11.31
N TYR A 27 -2.82 -13.00 -10.29
CA TYR A 27 -1.40 -13.36 -10.33
C TYR A 27 -0.85 -13.71 -8.94
N SER A 28 0.30 -14.38 -8.88
CA SER A 28 0.99 -14.67 -7.62
C SER A 28 1.67 -13.40 -7.11
N PHE A 29 1.28 -12.96 -5.92
CA PHE A 29 1.82 -11.75 -5.30
C PHE A 29 3.34 -11.77 -5.17
N ASN A 30 3.94 -12.95 -4.99
CA ASN A 30 5.39 -13.15 -4.85
C ASN A 30 6.17 -13.00 -6.16
N SER A 31 5.51 -12.90 -7.32
CA SER A 31 6.17 -12.82 -8.63
C SER A 31 6.49 -11.39 -9.07
N TYR A 32 5.90 -10.39 -8.41
CA TYR A 32 6.09 -8.99 -8.73
C TYR A 32 6.29 -8.20 -7.46
N TRP A 33 7.02 -7.10 -7.58
CA TRP A 33 7.11 -6.17 -6.50
C TRP A 33 5.92 -5.24 -6.49
N ILE A 34 5.54 -4.80 -5.30
CA ILE A 34 4.45 -3.84 -5.10
C ILE A 34 5.05 -2.53 -4.60
N SER A 35 4.74 -1.46 -5.32
CA SER A 35 5.11 -0.10 -4.95
C SER A 35 3.95 0.61 -4.29
N TRP A 36 4.23 1.38 -3.25
CA TRP A 36 3.29 2.32 -2.65
C TRP A 36 3.61 3.73 -3.14
N VAL A 37 2.58 4.43 -3.59
CA VAL A 37 2.67 5.79 -4.10
C VAL A 37 1.61 6.62 -3.39
N ARG A 38 1.96 7.84 -3.01
CA ARG A 38 1.00 8.80 -2.45
C ARG A 38 0.86 10.03 -3.33
N GLN A 39 -0.30 10.67 -3.26
CA GLN A 39 -0.57 11.95 -3.87
C GLN A 39 -1.21 12.89 -2.86
N MET A 40 -0.48 13.94 -2.50
CA MET A 40 -1.04 15.03 -1.70
C MET A 40 -1.89 15.96 -2.58
N PRO A 41 -2.91 16.63 -2.03
CA PRO A 41 -3.66 17.66 -2.74
C PRO A 41 -2.74 18.72 -3.35
N GLY A 42 -2.88 18.97 -4.65
CA GLY A 42 -2.06 19.97 -5.37
C GLY A 42 -0.62 19.55 -5.65
N LYS A 43 -0.22 18.30 -5.35
CA LYS A 43 1.11 17.76 -5.65
C LYS A 43 1.03 16.59 -6.64
N GLY A 44 2.17 16.31 -7.26
CA GLY A 44 2.35 15.12 -8.10
C GLY A 44 2.39 13.83 -7.27
N LEU A 45 2.55 12.71 -7.98
CA LEU A 45 2.75 11.39 -7.38
C LEU A 45 4.13 11.34 -6.71
N GLU A 46 4.16 10.84 -5.47
CA GLU A 46 5.37 10.65 -4.67
C GLU A 46 5.53 9.16 -4.33
N TRP A 47 6.67 8.59 -4.70
CA TRP A 47 6.99 7.20 -4.39
C TRP A 47 7.35 7.06 -2.90
N MET A 48 6.70 6.12 -2.22
CA MET A 48 6.91 5.90 -0.78
C MET A 48 7.82 4.71 -0.49
N GLY A 49 7.89 3.74 -1.41
CA GLY A 49 8.62 2.51 -1.17
C GLY A 49 8.11 1.36 -2.04
N ARG A 50 8.88 0.28 -2.05
CA ARG A 50 8.56 -0.96 -2.77
C ARG A 50 8.81 -2.15 -1.87
N ILE A 51 7.89 -3.10 -1.90
CA ILE A 51 7.93 -4.32 -1.09
C ILE A 51 8.13 -5.49 -2.06
N TYR A 52 9.16 -6.32 -1.82
CA TYR A 52 9.18 -7.68 -2.40
C TYR A 52 8.50 -8.62 -1.43
N PRO A 53 7.42 -9.28 -1.87
CA PRO A 53 6.84 -10.33 -1.07
C PRO A 53 7.80 -11.52 -1.04
N GLY A 54 8.58 -11.65 0.04
CA GLY A 54 9.52 -12.76 0.25
C GLY A 54 10.90 -12.42 0.79
N HIS A 55 11.33 -11.15 0.80
CA HIS A 55 12.70 -10.77 1.21
C HIS A 55 12.80 -9.86 2.44
N ILE A 56 11.71 -9.22 2.89
CA ILE A 56 11.74 -8.28 4.01
C ILE A 56 10.53 -8.48 4.92
N THR A 57 10.81 -8.57 6.22
CA THR A 57 9.88 -8.60 7.35
C THR A 57 9.20 -7.24 7.56
N ILE A 58 8.47 -6.75 6.56
CA ILE A 58 7.33 -5.85 6.75
C ILE A 58 6.14 -6.73 6.40
N SER A 59 5.18 -6.87 7.32
CA SER A 59 4.19 -7.96 7.40
C SER A 59 3.33 -8.15 6.14
N ALA A 60 3.92 -8.71 5.08
CA ALA A 60 3.24 -9.32 3.96
C ALA A 60 2.87 -10.73 4.42
N ASP A 61 1.59 -10.92 4.73
CA ASP A 61 1.10 -12.25 5.01
C ASP A 61 1.13 -13.04 3.70
N LYS A 62 2.16 -13.88 3.56
CA LYS A 62 2.46 -14.71 2.39
C LYS A 62 1.26 -15.57 1.96
N SER A 63 0.32 -15.84 2.87
CA SER A 63 -0.89 -16.62 2.62
C SER A 63 -2.01 -15.85 1.91
N SER A 64 -1.99 -14.51 1.96
CA SER A 64 -3.16 -13.68 1.63
C SER A 64 -3.05 -12.88 0.32
N ASN A 65 -1.90 -12.93 -0.37
CA ASN A 65 -1.62 -12.09 -1.54
C ASN A 65 -1.89 -10.59 -1.27
N THR A 66 -1.62 -10.13 -0.04
CA THR A 66 -1.99 -8.78 0.43
C THR A 66 -0.78 -8.04 1.00
N ALA A 67 -0.48 -6.85 0.48
CA ALA A 67 0.42 -5.88 1.10
C ALA A 67 -0.36 -4.99 2.07
N HIS A 68 0.35 -4.52 3.08
CA HIS A 68 -0.17 -3.55 4.03
C HIS A 68 0.75 -2.34 4.15
N LEU A 69 0.14 -1.17 4.29
CA LEU A 69 0.81 0.05 4.72
C LEU A 69 0.16 0.50 6.03
N GLN A 70 0.97 0.68 7.06
CA GLN A 70 0.51 0.91 8.42
C GLN A 70 1.17 2.14 9.03
N TRP A 71 0.35 2.97 9.67
CA TRP A 71 0.76 4.05 10.54
C TRP A 71 0.45 3.68 11.98
N SER A 72 1.43 3.87 12.87
CA SER A 72 1.24 3.74 14.31
C SER A 72 0.64 5.00 14.93
N SER A 73 0.91 6.16 14.33
CA SER A 73 0.42 7.47 14.78
C SER A 73 0.33 8.41 13.58
N LEU A 74 -0.88 8.65 13.10
CA LEU A 74 -1.14 9.50 11.94
C LEU A 74 -0.86 10.98 12.24
N LYS A 75 -0.32 11.69 11.24
CA LYS A 75 -0.17 13.15 11.26
C LYS A 75 -1.09 13.76 10.22
N ALA A 76 -1.46 15.03 10.41
CA ALA A 76 -2.23 15.76 9.40
C ALA A 76 -1.53 15.83 8.03
N SER A 77 -0.19 15.80 8.02
CA SER A 77 0.63 15.74 6.81
C SER A 77 0.51 14.42 6.03
N ASP A 78 -0.05 13.38 6.65
CA ASP A 78 -0.24 12.07 6.03
C ASP A 78 -1.57 11.97 5.27
N ALA A 79 -2.38 13.04 5.24
CA ALA A 79 -3.59 13.10 4.44
C ALA A 79 -3.25 13.17 2.94
N ALA A 80 -3.43 12.05 2.24
CA ALA A 80 -3.13 11.90 0.83
C ALA A 80 -3.98 10.79 0.21
N MET A 81 -4.04 10.73 -1.12
CA MET A 81 -4.49 9.53 -1.81
C MET A 81 -3.34 8.53 -1.86
N TYR A 82 -3.61 7.27 -1.51
CA TYR A 82 -2.61 6.20 -1.48
C TYR A 82 -2.94 5.15 -2.52
N TYR A 83 -1.95 4.81 -3.35
CA TYR A 83 -2.07 3.86 -4.44
C TYR A 83 -1.09 2.71 -4.23
N CYS A 84 -1.56 1.49 -4.45
CA CYS A 84 -0.67 0.37 -4.68
C CYS A 84 -0.54 0.11 -6.18
N ALA A 85 0.69 -0.06 -6.62
CA ALA A 85 1.02 -0.32 -8.02
C ALA A 85 1.87 -1.58 -8.12
N ARG A 86 1.57 -2.41 -9.11
CA ARG A 86 2.43 -3.53 -9.52
C ARG A 86 3.49 -2.97 -10.45
N ASP A 87 4.75 -3.30 -10.23
CA ASP A 87 5.77 -3.02 -11.24
C ASP A 87 5.55 -3.92 -12.46
N THR A 88 5.43 -3.30 -13.63
CA THR A 88 5.33 -3.98 -14.92
C THR A 88 6.56 -3.62 -15.72
N VAL A 89 7.45 -4.59 -15.90
CA VAL A 89 8.52 -4.51 -16.91
C VAL A 89 7.89 -4.61 -18.29
#